data_AF-A0A061N1T5-F1
#
_entry.id   AF-A0A061N1T5-F1
#
_cell.length_a   1.000
_cell.length_b   1.000
_cell.length_c   1.000
_cell.angle_alpha   90.00
_cell.angle_beta   90.00
_cell.angle_gamma   90.00
#
_symmetry.space_group_name_H-M   'P 1'
#
loop_
_entity.id
_entity.type
_entity.pdbx_description
1 polymer ?
#
loop_
_entity_poly.entity_id
_entity_poly.type
_entity_poly.pdbx_seq_one_letter_code
_entity_poly.pdbx_strand_id
1 'polypeptide(L)' 'MDSIIFDLDGTLWDSSDVVVNTWQSKLSYDSRIKQTITKEDLQGVMGLQMEEIGERLFLV' A
#
# COMPACT_ATOMS: atom_id res chain seq x y z
N MET A 1 18.66 27.40 0.70
CA MET A 1 17.98 26.08 0.81
C MET A 1 17.26 25.96 -0.49
N ASP A 2 17.85 25.24 -1.45
CA ASP A 2 17.62 25.55 -2.86
C ASP A 2 16.66 24.57 -3.55
N SER A 3 16.07 23.63 -2.78
CA SER A 3 14.95 22.81 -3.21
C SER A 3 14.34 22.02 -2.05
N ILE A 4 13.06 21.67 -2.19
CA ILE A 4 12.31 20.75 -1.31
C ILE A 4 11.70 19.67 -2.20
N ILE A 5 11.81 18.41 -1.79
CA ILE A 5 11.16 17.27 -2.45
C ILE A 5 9.93 16.91 -1.62
N PHE A 6 8.79 16.74 -2.30
CA PHE A 6 7.56 16.26 -1.71
C PHE A 6 7.22 14.91 -2.31
N ASP A 7 6.86 13.98 -1.44
CA ASP A 7 6.18 12.76 -1.84
C ASP A 7 4.74 13.08 -2.28
N LEU A 8 4.14 12.22 -3.10
CA LEU A 8 2.78 12.42 -3.61
C LEU A 8 1.75 11.75 -2.69
N ASP A 9 1.87 10.44 -2.53
CA ASP A 9 0.91 9.59 -1.84
C ASP A 9 1.03 9.77 -0.33
N GLY A 10 -0.07 10.15 0.33
CA GLY A 10 -0.08 10.42 1.77
C GLY A 10 0.60 11.72 2.20
N THR A 11 1.22 12.46 1.26
CA THR A 11 1.83 13.78 1.52
C THR A 11 1.07 14.91 0.84
N LEU A 12 0.83 14.82 -0.48
CA LEU A 12 0.06 15.83 -1.22
C LEU A 12 -1.41 15.44 -1.42
N TRP A 13 -1.72 14.14 -1.33
CA TRP A 13 -3.05 13.59 -1.59
C TRP A 13 -3.28 12.33 -0.73
N ASP A 14 -4.48 12.14 -0.15
CA ASP A 14 -4.87 10.85 0.48
C ASP A 14 -5.35 9.85 -0.58
N SER A 15 -4.44 8.99 -1.06
CA SER A 15 -4.72 8.02 -2.13
C SER A 15 -5.12 6.66 -1.58
N SER A 16 -5.19 6.53 -0.26
CA SER A 16 -5.32 5.25 0.43
C SER A 16 -6.53 4.45 -0.05
N ASP A 17 -7.68 5.10 -0.24
CA ASP A 17 -8.92 4.41 -0.65
C ASP A 17 -8.80 3.84 -2.08
N VAL A 18 -8.18 4.59 -2.99
CA VAL A 18 -7.97 4.15 -4.37
C VAL A 18 -6.97 3.00 -4.41
N VAL A 19 -5.91 3.09 -3.63
CA VAL A 19 -4.89 2.04 -3.55
C VAL A 19 -5.50 0.77 -2.95
N VAL A 20 -6.21 0.84 -1.83
CA VAL A 20 -6.90 -0.31 -1.22
C VAL A 20 -7.84 -0.98 -2.21
N ASN A 21 -8.67 -0.21 -2.92
CA ASN A 21 -9.59 -0.77 -3.92
C ASN A 21 -8.85 -1.48 -5.07
N THR A 22 -7.73 -0.90 -5.52
CA THR A 22 -6.92 -1.50 -6.58
C THR A 22 -6.26 -2.80 -6.14
N TRP A 23 -5.72 -2.83 -4.92
CA TRP A 23 -5.14 -4.04 -4.34
C TRP A 23 -6.19 -5.13 -4.13
N GLN A 24 -7.34 -4.82 -3.52
CA GLN A 24 -8.43 -5.79 -3.36
C GLN A 24 -8.90 -6.35 -4.71
N SER A 25 -9.05 -5.48 -5.71
CA SER A 25 -9.38 -5.91 -7.08
C SER A 25 -8.35 -6.91 -7.61
N LYS A 26 -7.05 -6.62 -7.48
CA LYS A 26 -5.98 -7.53 -7.94
C LYS A 26 -5.91 -8.83 -7.17
N LEU A 27 -5.99 -8.79 -5.84
CA LEU A 27 -5.98 -9.98 -4.99
C LEU A 27 -7.17 -10.90 -5.26
N SER A 28 -8.33 -10.33 -5.61
CA SER A 28 -9.52 -11.12 -5.93
C SER A 28 -9.36 -12.05 -7.15
N TYR A 29 -8.37 -11.79 -8.03
CA TYR A 29 -8.08 -12.66 -9.17
C TYR A 29 -7.28 -13.92 -8.79
N ASP A 30 -6.64 -13.96 -7.62
CA ASP A 30 -5.89 -15.11 -7.15
C ASP A 30 -6.59 -15.77 -5.95
N SER A 31 -7.29 -16.86 -6.21
CA SER A 31 -8.06 -17.60 -5.19
C SER A 31 -7.19 -18.21 -4.07
N ARG A 32 -5.86 -18.22 -4.22
CA ARG A 32 -4.92 -18.66 -3.19
C ARG A 32 -4.71 -17.57 -2.13
N ILE A 33 -4.92 -16.30 -2.48
CA ILE A 33 -4.77 -15.18 -1.56
C ILE A 33 -6.12 -14.91 -0.91
N LYS A 34 -6.21 -15.22 0.39
CA LYS A 34 -7.43 -15.00 1.19
C LYS A 34 -7.37 -13.75 2.06
N GLN A 35 -6.25 -13.03 2.03
CA GLN A 35 -6.04 -11.85 2.86
C GLN A 35 -6.74 -10.65 2.23
N THR A 36 -7.46 -9.92 3.07
CA THR A 36 -8.05 -8.63 2.74
C THR A 36 -7.12 -7.56 3.25
N ILE A 37 -6.63 -6.69 2.36
CA ILE A 37 -5.81 -5.53 2.74
C ILE A 37 -6.77 -4.40 3.12
N THR A 38 -6.65 -3.91 4.35
CA THR A 38 -7.40 -2.75 4.84
C THR A 38 -6.64 -1.44 4.58
N LYS A 39 -7.31 -0.31 4.83
CA LYS A 39 -6.66 1.01 4.76
C LYS A 39 -5.58 1.15 5.83
N GLU A 40 -5.83 0.61 7.00
CA GLU A 40 -4.91 0.60 8.14
C GLU A 40 -3.64 -0.20 7.81
N ASP A 41 -3.78 -1.36 7.16
CA ASP A 41 -2.64 -2.16 6.71
C ASP A 41 -1.78 -1.39 5.70
N LEU A 42 -2.44 -0.72 4.74
CA LEU A 42 -1.77 0.06 3.71
C LEU A 42 -1.00 1.25 4.31
N GLN A 43 -1.62 1.96 5.25
CA GLN A 43 -0.97 3.06 5.98
C GLN A 43 0.22 2.57 6.82
N GLY A 44 0.12 1.36 7.39
CA GLY A 44 1.20 0.74 8.17
C GLY A 44 2.43 0.34 7.35
N VAL A 45 2.34 0.35 6.01
CA VAL A 45 3.43 0.01 5.11
C VAL A 45 3.86 1.15 4.18
N MET A 46 3.23 2.33 4.27
CA MET A 46 3.63 3.50 3.47
C MET A 46 5.09 3.86 3.71
N GLY A 47 5.83 4.13 2.62
CA GLY A 47 7.25 4.47 2.66
C GLY A 47 8.22 3.29 2.83
N LEU A 48 7.72 2.06 3.00
CA LEU A 48 8.57 0.86 3.05
C LEU A 48 8.95 0.37 1.65
N GLN A 49 10.01 -0.45 1.57
CA GLN A 49 10.40 -1.11 0.33
C GLN A 49 9.49 -2.31 0.02
N MET A 50 9.41 -2.71 -1.25
CA MET A 50 8.51 -3.78 -1.70
C MET A 50 8.72 -5.12 -0.97
N GLU A 51 9.96 -5.45 -0.61
CA GLU A 51 10.28 -6.66 0.16
C GLU A 51 9.65 -6.60 1.57
N GLU A 52 9.82 -5.49 2.28
CA GLU A 52 9.21 -5.24 3.60
C GLU A 52 7.68 -5.21 3.53
N ILE A 53 7.11 -4.66 2.46
CA ILE A 53 5.66 -4.69 2.20
C ILE A 53 5.19 -6.14 2.08
N GLY A 54 5.92 -6.98 1.32
CA GLY A 54 5.61 -8.39 1.15
C GLY A 54 5.62 -9.17 2.47
N GLU A 55 6.67 -8.99 3.27
CA GLU A 55 6.79 -9.62 4.59
C GLU A 55 5.63 -9.22 5.51
N ARG A 56 5.31 -7.93 5.58
CA ARG A 56 4.26 -7.41 6.48
C ARG A 56 2.85 -7.78 6.04
N LEU A 57 2.55 -7.69 4.75
CA LEU A 57 1.19 -7.87 4.23
C LEU A 57 0.86 -9.31 3.87
N PHE A 58 1.84 -10.19 3.69
CA PHE A 58 1.57 -11.55 3.20
C PHE A 58 2.30 -12.64 3.97
N LEU A 59 3.13 -12.32 4.98
CA LEU A 59 3.92 -13.30 5.75
C LEU A 59 4.73 -14.23 4.84
N VAL A 60 5.32 -13.68 3.77
CA VAL A 60 6.20 -14.41 2.83
C VAL A 60 7.54 -14.69 3.48
#